data_AF-A0A1S2QSD1-F1
#
_entry.id   AF-A0A1S2QSD1-F1
#
_cell.length_a   1.000
_cell.length_b   1.000
_cell.length_c   1.000
_cell.angle_alpha   90.00
_cell.angle_beta   90.00
_cell.angle_gamma   90.00
#
_symmetry.space_group_name_H-M   'P 1'
#
loop_
_entity.id
_entity.type
_entity.pdbx_description
1 polymer ?
#
loop_
_entity_poly.entity_id
_entity_poly.type
_entity_poly.pdbx_seq_one_letter_code
_entity_poly.pdbx_strand_id
1 'polypeptide(L)'
;MTKETIPYISYHGYGDENPLSSYLATLKRIKLMKISLVLPGHGPIFTDVQERITELLHHYEERIGFVLEHITGEMNAYEVSQSLFPVDSSVFDQWIAIGETNAYLRYLASIGEISVYKKGKQFKYVRM
;
A
#
# COMPACT_ATOMS: atom_id res chain seq x y z
N MET A 1 3.81 -11.43 21.72
CA MET A 1 4.14 -10.93 20.38
C MET A 1 2.96 -11.23 19.48
N THR A 2 2.26 -10.20 19.04
CA THR A 2 1.08 -10.28 18.17
C THR A 2 1.51 -10.55 16.72
N LYS A 3 0.59 -11.01 15.85
CA LYS A 3 0.84 -11.16 14.40
C LYS A 3 0.82 -9.81 13.66
N GLU A 4 0.90 -8.69 14.38
CA GLU A 4 0.62 -7.32 13.93
C GLU A 4 1.61 -6.74 12.91
N THR A 5 2.45 -7.57 12.27
CA THR A 5 3.31 -7.07 11.20
C THR A 5 2.52 -6.92 9.91
N ILE A 6 2.38 -5.68 9.46
CA ILE A 6 1.87 -5.34 8.13
C ILE A 6 3.08 -5.17 7.20
N PRO A 7 3.20 -5.95 6.12
CA PRO A 7 4.34 -5.82 5.22
C PRO A 7 4.39 -4.42 4.59
N TYR A 8 5.58 -3.84 4.61
CA TYR A 8 5.84 -2.59 3.91
C TYR A 8 5.82 -2.83 2.39
N ILE A 9 4.98 -2.07 1.69
CA ILE A 9 4.83 -2.13 0.23
C ILE A 9 5.09 -0.74 -0.30
N SER A 10 6.07 -0.60 -1.19
CA SER A 10 6.45 0.70 -1.73
C SER A 10 6.82 0.67 -3.19
N TYR A 11 6.80 1.85 -3.80
CA TYR A 11 7.29 2.08 -5.13
C TYR A 11 8.20 3.31 -5.18
N HIS A 12 9.44 3.11 -5.60
CA HIS A 12 10.48 4.14 -5.71
C HIS A 12 10.96 4.36 -7.15
N GLY A 13 10.14 3.99 -8.15
CA GLY A 13 10.44 4.22 -9.57
C GLY A 13 11.13 3.06 -10.30
N TYR A 14 11.25 1.90 -9.65
CA TYR A 14 11.83 0.68 -10.21
C TYR A 14 11.16 -0.56 -9.61
N GLY A 15 11.41 -1.73 -10.21
CA GLY A 15 10.85 -3.01 -9.76
C GLY A 15 9.43 -3.25 -10.28
N ASP A 16 8.61 -3.91 -9.46
CA ASP A 16 7.19 -4.09 -9.78
C ASP A 16 6.50 -2.73 -9.87
N GLU A 17 5.87 -2.50 -11.02
CA GLU A 17 5.13 -1.28 -11.26
C GLU A 17 3.93 -1.15 -10.31
N ASN A 18 3.16 -2.21 -10.05
CA ASN A 18 1.97 -2.13 -9.20
C ASN A 18 2.09 -3.09 -8.01
N PRO A 19 3.02 -2.80 -7.08
CA PRO A 19 3.41 -3.76 -6.04
C PRO A 19 2.26 -4.10 -5.09
N LEU A 20 1.36 -3.16 -4.82
CA LEU A 20 0.17 -3.43 -4.00
C LEU A 20 -0.80 -4.39 -4.71
N SER A 21 -1.04 -4.20 -6.02
CA SER A 21 -1.88 -5.14 -6.79
C SER A 21 -1.29 -6.55 -6.80
N SER A 22 0.00 -6.68 -7.08
CA SER A 22 0.71 -7.96 -7.08
C SER A 22 0.70 -8.65 -5.72
N TYR A 23 0.88 -7.87 -4.65
CA TYR A 23 0.81 -8.37 -3.28
C TYR A 23 -0.59 -8.89 -2.93
N LEU A 24 -1.65 -8.11 -3.19
CA LEU A 24 -3.04 -8.51 -2.94
C LEU A 24 -3.43 -9.75 -3.77
N ALA A 25 -2.98 -9.82 -5.03
CA ALA A 25 -3.17 -11.01 -5.86
C ALA A 25 -2.45 -12.24 -5.28
N THR A 26 -1.24 -12.06 -4.75
CA THR A 26 -0.48 -13.13 -4.10
C THR A 26 -1.17 -13.63 -2.84
N LEU A 27 -1.67 -12.72 -1.98
CA LEU A 27 -2.48 -13.09 -0.80
C LEU A 27 -3.70 -13.93 -1.21
N LYS A 28 -4.44 -13.52 -2.24
CA LYS A 28 -5.60 -14.27 -2.75
C LYS A 28 -5.22 -15.66 -3.25
N ARG A 29 -4.06 -15.80 -3.91
CA ARG A 29 -3.54 -17.12 -4.35
C ARG A 29 -3.15 -18.00 -3.17
N ILE A 30 -2.44 -17.47 -2.18
CA ILE A 30 -2.04 -18.21 -0.98
C ILE A 30 -3.26 -18.66 -0.17
N LYS A 31 -4.33 -17.83 -0.14
CA LYS A 31 -5.61 -18.16 0.50
C LYS A 31 -6.21 -19.48 -0.02
N LEU A 32 -5.92 -19.87 -1.27
CA LEU A 32 -6.43 -21.11 -1.85
C LEU A 32 -5.57 -22.34 -1.54
N MET A 33 -4.41 -22.16 -0.90
CA MET A 33 -3.46 -23.24 -0.61
C MET A 33 -3.77 -23.91 0.73
N LYS A 34 -3.49 -25.21 0.82
CA LYS A 34 -3.53 -25.97 2.07
C LYS A 34 -2.19 -25.80 2.80
N ILE A 35 -2.10 -24.77 3.64
CA ILE A 35 -0.93 -24.48 4.45
C ILE A 35 -1.27 -24.76 5.93
N SER A 36 -0.46 -25.59 6.57
CA SER A 36 -0.64 -25.99 7.98
C SER A 36 0.28 -25.25 8.95
N LEU A 37 1.35 -24.61 8.45
CA LEU A 37 2.36 -23.91 9.25
C LEU A 37 2.99 -22.79 8.44
N VAL A 38 3.13 -21.61 9.03
CA VAL A 38 3.83 -20.46 8.46
C VAL A 38 5.02 -20.09 9.34
N LEU A 39 6.20 -20.01 8.73
CA LEU A 39 7.44 -19.55 9.33
C LEU A 39 7.76 -18.16 8.77
N PRO A 40 7.24 -17.07 9.38
CA PRO A 40 7.39 -15.74 8.81
C PRO A 40 8.81 -15.20 9.01
N GLY A 41 9.21 -14.23 8.19
CA GLY A 41 10.49 -13.52 8.37
C GLY A 41 10.53 -12.67 9.65
N HIS A 42 9.37 -12.24 10.14
CA HIS A 42 9.21 -11.47 11.39
C HIS A 42 7.97 -11.93 12.16
N GLY A 43 8.03 -11.82 13.49
CA GLY A 43 6.93 -12.22 14.37
C GLY A 43 6.90 -13.72 14.68
N PRO A 44 5.87 -14.19 15.40
CA PRO A 44 5.76 -15.60 15.81
C PRO A 44 5.32 -16.51 14.65
N ILE A 45 5.67 -17.79 14.75
CA ILE A 45 5.13 -18.87 13.92
C ILE A 45 3.61 -18.98 14.14
N PHE A 46 2.86 -19.31 13.08
CA PHE A 46 1.41 -19.47 13.15
C PHE A 46 0.87 -20.51 12.17
N THR A 47 -0.38 -20.94 12.37
CA THR A 47 -1.01 -22.03 11.60
C THR A 47 -2.32 -21.60 10.92
N ASP A 48 -2.90 -20.48 11.35
CA ASP A 48 -4.15 -19.87 10.90
C ASP A 48 -3.94 -18.87 9.74
N VAL A 49 -3.23 -19.32 8.71
CA VAL A 49 -2.90 -18.53 7.51
C VAL A 49 -4.11 -17.88 6.82
N GLN A 50 -5.25 -18.56 6.82
CA GLN A 50 -6.47 -18.11 6.16
C GLN A 50 -7.08 -16.89 6.86
N GLU A 51 -7.06 -16.92 8.20
CA GLU A 51 -7.51 -15.81 9.05
C GLU A 51 -6.57 -14.63 8.86
N ARG A 52 -5.25 -14.85 8.95
CA ARG A 52 -4.25 -13.80 8.76
C ARG A 52 -4.34 -13.12 7.39
N ILE A 53 -4.56 -13.87 6.32
CA ILE A 53 -4.75 -13.30 4.98
C ILE A 53 -6.03 -12.45 4.93
N THR A 54 -7.09 -12.87 5.59
CA THR A 54 -8.35 -12.13 5.63
C THR A 54 -8.18 -10.80 6.38
N GLU A 55 -7.49 -10.81 7.52
CA GLU A 55 -7.11 -9.58 8.24
C GLU A 55 -6.30 -8.62 7.36
N LEU A 56 -5.28 -9.13 6.66
CA LEU A 56 -4.45 -8.31 5.78
C LEU A 56 -5.26 -7.70 4.63
N LEU A 57 -6.10 -8.49 3.98
CA LEU A 57 -6.96 -8.00 2.90
C LEU A 57 -7.91 -6.90 3.38
N HIS A 58 -8.50 -7.07 4.56
CA HIS A 58 -9.37 -6.07 5.17
C HIS A 58 -8.60 -4.78 5.51
N HIS A 59 -7.42 -4.91 6.11
CA HIS A 59 -6.56 -3.76 6.40
C HIS A 59 -6.23 -2.95 5.14
N TYR A 60 -5.85 -3.61 4.03
CA TYR A 60 -5.54 -2.90 2.79
C TYR A 60 -6.79 -2.28 2.17
N GLU A 61 -7.97 -2.91 2.26
CA GLU A 61 -9.23 -2.31 1.81
C GLU A 61 -9.52 -1.00 2.54
N GLU A 62 -9.44 -1.00 3.87
CA GLU A 62 -9.60 0.21 4.69
C GLU A 62 -8.56 1.27 4.33
N ARG A 63 -7.29 0.86 4.18
CA ARG A 63 -6.19 1.78 3.88
C ARG A 63 -6.28 2.37 2.47
N ILE A 64 -6.72 1.60 1.48
CA ILE A 64 -6.99 2.08 0.12
C ILE A 64 -8.07 3.16 0.15
N GLY A 65 -9.18 2.91 0.84
CA GLY A 65 -10.25 3.90 1.03
C GLY A 65 -9.74 5.16 1.72
N PHE A 66 -8.97 5.00 2.79
CA PHE A 66 -8.36 6.12 3.50
C PHE A 66 -7.43 6.96 2.61
N VAL A 67 -6.55 6.33 1.82
CA VAL A 67 -5.66 7.06 0.90
C VAL A 67 -6.46 7.78 -0.18
N LEU A 68 -7.48 7.12 -0.74
CA LEU A 68 -8.37 7.76 -1.69
C LEU A 68 -8.97 9.02 -1.07
N GLU A 69 -9.55 8.92 0.13
CA GLU A 69 -10.14 10.02 0.91
C GLU A 69 -9.21 11.22 1.19
N HIS A 70 -7.89 11.03 1.12
CA HIS A 70 -6.91 12.10 1.31
C HIS A 70 -6.54 12.84 0.02
N ILE A 71 -6.93 12.32 -1.15
CA ILE A 71 -6.76 13.01 -2.43
C ILE A 71 -7.91 14.01 -2.59
N THR A 72 -7.73 15.24 -2.09
CA THR A 72 -8.79 16.26 -2.00
C THR A 72 -8.82 17.25 -3.17
N GLY A 73 -7.96 17.05 -4.16
CA GLY A 73 -7.87 17.87 -5.37
C GLY A 73 -6.75 17.39 -6.28
N GLU A 74 -6.23 18.28 -7.13
CA GLU A 74 -5.03 18.02 -7.93
C GLU A 74 -3.79 17.98 -7.03
N MET A 75 -3.29 16.79 -6.71
CA MET A 75 -2.16 16.60 -5.77
C MET A 75 -1.03 15.79 -6.39
N ASN A 76 0.22 16.02 -6.01
CA ASN A 76 1.35 15.13 -6.29
C ASN A 76 1.53 14.11 -5.15
N ALA A 77 2.36 13.08 -5.36
CA ALA A 77 2.56 12.03 -4.37
C ALA A 77 3.12 12.55 -3.03
N TYR A 78 3.93 13.61 -3.06
CA TYR A 78 4.45 14.23 -1.84
C TYR A 78 3.32 14.89 -1.03
N GLU A 79 2.49 15.70 -1.67
CA GLU A 79 1.31 16.34 -1.06
C GLU A 79 0.37 15.30 -0.44
N VAL A 80 0.11 14.20 -1.13
CA VAL A 80 -0.69 13.07 -0.59
C VAL A 80 0.02 12.45 0.61
N SER A 81 1.32 12.16 0.51
CA SER A 81 2.07 11.54 1.62
C SER A 81 2.08 12.41 2.89
N GLN A 82 2.19 13.73 2.74
CA GLN A 82 2.16 14.68 3.86
C GLN A 82 0.77 14.74 4.53
N SER A 83 -0.30 14.57 3.74
CA SER A 83 -1.66 14.50 4.29
C SER A 83 -1.90 13.22 5.08
N LEU A 84 -1.22 12.12 4.71
CA LEU A 84 -1.32 10.82 5.39
C LEU A 84 -0.43 10.74 6.64
N PHE A 85 0.72 11.44 6.63
CA PHE A 85 1.75 11.37 7.66
C PHE A 85 2.34 12.78 7.95
N PRO A 86 1.81 13.50 8.96
CA PRO A 86 2.22 14.88 9.25
C PRO A 86 3.68 15.06 9.74
N VAL A 87 4.12 16.32 9.73
CA VAL A 87 5.44 16.89 9.40
C VAL A 87 6.63 16.62 10.35
N ASP A 88 6.49 15.90 11.46
CA ASP A 88 7.59 15.69 12.42
C ASP A 88 8.43 14.43 12.17
N SER A 89 8.41 13.91 10.94
CA SER A 89 9.04 12.65 10.56
C SER A 89 10.44 12.86 9.97
N SER A 90 11.38 11.95 10.28
CA SER A 90 12.75 12.03 9.78
C SER A 90 12.80 11.92 8.25
N VAL A 91 13.91 12.31 7.62
CA VAL A 91 14.09 12.16 6.16
C VAL A 91 13.86 10.71 5.71
N PHE A 92 14.24 9.74 6.55
CA PHE A 92 14.01 8.33 6.28
C PHE A 92 12.52 7.96 6.33
N ASP A 93 11.79 8.46 7.32
CA ASP A 93 10.35 8.22 7.45
C ASP A 93 9.58 8.86 6.28
N GLN A 94 9.99 10.05 5.84
CA GLN A 94 9.42 10.71 4.65
C GLN A 94 9.67 9.88 3.39
N TRP A 95 10.86 9.29 3.25
CA TRP A 95 11.17 8.41 2.13
C TRP A 95 10.30 7.15 2.13
N ILE A 96 10.06 6.55 3.30
CA ILE A 96 9.13 5.43 3.50
C ILE A 96 7.71 5.85 3.11
N ALA A 97 7.22 6.95 3.67
CA ALA A 97 5.86 7.45 3.47
C ALA A 97 5.58 7.73 1.98
N ILE A 98 6.51 8.36 1.27
CA ILE A 98 6.38 8.64 -0.17
C ILE A 98 6.38 7.32 -0.96
N GLY A 99 7.25 6.38 -0.61
CA GLY A 99 7.31 5.06 -1.25
C GLY A 99 5.99 4.31 -1.15
N GLU A 100 5.44 4.24 0.05
CA GLU A 100 4.16 3.60 0.31
C GLU A 100 3.00 4.34 -0.38
N THR A 101 2.98 5.67 -0.29
CA THR A 101 1.98 6.51 -0.97
C THR A 101 1.97 6.25 -2.48
N ASN A 102 3.14 6.13 -3.12
CA ASN A 102 3.23 5.81 -4.54
C ASN A 102 2.64 4.44 -4.88
N ALA A 103 2.82 3.43 -4.02
CA ALA A 103 2.23 2.11 -4.23
C ALA A 103 0.69 2.18 -4.23
N TYR A 104 0.09 2.92 -3.28
CA TYR A 104 -1.35 3.15 -3.24
C TYR A 104 -1.86 3.94 -4.44
N LEU A 105 -1.17 5.03 -4.83
CA LEU A 105 -1.56 5.84 -5.98
C LEU A 105 -1.55 5.03 -7.28
N ARG A 106 -0.54 4.17 -7.48
CA ARG A 106 -0.50 3.27 -8.65
C ARG A 106 -1.64 2.25 -8.62
N TYR A 107 -1.96 1.70 -7.45
CA TYR A 107 -3.08 0.79 -7.29
C TYR A 107 -4.41 1.48 -7.63
N LEU A 108 -4.70 2.61 -7.00
CA LEU A 108 -5.91 3.41 -7.23
C LEU A 108 -6.06 3.81 -8.70
N ALA A 109 -4.97 4.23 -9.34
CA ALA A 109 -4.99 4.56 -10.77
C ALA A 109 -5.29 3.32 -11.64
N SER A 110 -4.73 2.17 -11.28
CA SER A 110 -4.95 0.92 -12.03
C SER A 110 -6.38 0.39 -11.95
N ILE A 111 -7.11 0.69 -10.88
CA ILE A 111 -8.52 0.31 -10.72
C ILE A 111 -9.49 1.40 -11.15
N GLY A 112 -8.98 2.56 -11.59
CA GLY A 112 -9.83 3.64 -12.09
C GLY A 112 -10.55 4.42 -10.99
N GLU A 113 -9.96 4.58 -9.81
CA GLU A 113 -10.48 5.50 -8.79
C GLU A 113 -9.87 6.90 -8.91
N ILE A 114 -8.68 6.99 -9.52
CA ILE A 114 -7.97 8.25 -9.75
C ILE A 114 -7.39 8.30 -11.16
N SER A 115 -7.29 9.52 -11.70
CA SER A 115 -6.54 9.83 -12.91
C SER A 115 -5.15 10.37 -12.56
N VAL A 116 -4.17 10.06 -13.41
CA VAL A 116 -2.80 10.59 -13.32
C VAL A 116 -2.40 11.27 -14.62
N TYR A 117 -1.81 12.46 -14.53
CA TYR A 117 -1.24 13.17 -15.67
C TYR A 117 0.00 13.96 -15.29
N LYS A 118 0.78 14.36 -16.29
CA LYS A 118 2.01 15.12 -16.09
C LYS A 118 1.74 16.61 -16.22
N LYS A 119 2.12 17.39 -15.19
CA LYS A 119 2.08 18.86 -15.18
C LYS A 119 3.50 19.39 -14.98
N GLY A 120 4.13 19.83 -16.06
CA GLY A 120 5.55 20.18 -16.08
C GLY A 120 6.44 18.97 -15.79
N LYS A 121 7.16 18.98 -14.67
CA LYS A 121 8.04 17.88 -14.23
C LYS A 121 7.40 16.92 -13.22
N GLN A 122 6.16 17.18 -12.77
CA GLN A 122 5.50 16.41 -11.73
C GLN A 122 4.34 15.59 -12.29
N PHE A 123 4.07 14.44 -11.68
CA PHE A 123 2.80 13.75 -11.83
C PHE A 123 1.80 14.33 -10.84
N LYS A 124 0.57 14.55 -11.33
CA LYS A 124 -0.58 14.98 -10.56
C LYS A 124 -1.64 13.90 -10.61
N TYR A 125 -2.29 13.71 -9.47
CA TYR A 125 -3.32 12.72 -9.19
C TYR A 125 -4.60 13.46 -8.81
N VAL A 126 -5.74 12.98 -9.32
CA VAL A 126 -7.06 13.54 -9.04
C VAL A 126 -8.08 12.40 -9.01
N ARG A 127 -9.06 12.44 -8.10
CA ARG A 127 -10.16 11.46 -8.11
C ARG A 127 -10.99 11.58 -9.37
N MET A 128 -11.57 10.46 -9.81
CA MET A 128 -12.55 10.42 -10.91
C MET A 128 -13.98 10.60 -10.42
#